data_AF-A0A6P4XV29-F1
#
_entry.id   AF-A0A6P4XV29-F1
#
_cell.length_a   1.000
_cell.length_b   1.000
_cell.length_c   1.000
_cell.angle_alpha   90.00
_cell.angle_beta   90.00
_cell.angle_gamma   90.00
#
_symmetry.space_group_name_H-M   'P 1'
#
loop_
_entity.id
_entity.type
_entity.pdbx_description
1 polymer ?
#
loop_
_entity_poly.entity_id
_entity_poly.type
_entity_poly.pdbx_seq_one_letter_code
_entity_poly.pdbx_strand_id
1 'polypeptide(L)'
;MTSTDTSALASARRRALTVAVSALCTEGGFGTAEKGALESLTEMLQSYITEMGRSAKQYCELAGRTEPMLTDVTVSLIEMGNNLLLYLGLKY
;
A
#
# COMPACT_ATOMS: atom_id res chain seq x y z
N MET A 1 -7.98 -19.02 22.82
CA MET A 1 -6.55 -19.11 22.46
C MET A 1 -6.19 -18.30 21.20
N THR A 2 -7.16 -17.75 20.45
CA THR A 2 -6.95 -17.05 19.15
C THR A 2 -6.53 -15.58 19.23
N SER A 3 -6.76 -14.89 20.35
CA SER A 3 -6.52 -13.45 20.48
C SER A 3 -5.03 -13.07 20.56
N THR A 4 -4.23 -13.86 21.26
CA THR A 4 -2.79 -13.64 21.42
C THR A 4 -2.02 -13.89 20.12
N ASP A 5 -2.41 -14.91 19.35
CA ASP A 5 -1.76 -15.22 18.07
C ASP A 5 -2.05 -14.14 17.02
N THR A 6 -3.28 -13.61 17.01
CA THR A 6 -3.68 -12.54 16.09
C THR A 6 -2.91 -11.25 16.38
N SER A 7 -2.68 -10.91 17.66
CA SER A 7 -1.91 -9.72 18.03
C SER A 7 -0.41 -9.88 17.72
N ALA A 8 0.15 -11.08 17.89
CA ALA A 8 1.52 -11.40 17.51
C ALA A 8 1.74 -11.25 16.00
N LEU A 9 0.81 -11.76 15.18
CA LEU A 9 0.85 -11.60 13.72
C LEU A 9 0.70 -10.14 13.28
N ALA A 10 -0.18 -9.37 13.91
CA ALA A 10 -0.33 -7.95 13.64
C ALA A 10 0.98 -7.17 13.93
N SER A 11 1.62 -7.48 15.07
CA SER A 11 2.92 -6.92 15.43
C SER A 11 4.01 -7.29 14.43
N ALA A 12 4.04 -8.54 13.94
CA ALA A 12 5.00 -8.99 12.94
C ALA A 12 4.83 -8.27 11.60
N ARG A 13 3.59 -8.11 11.12
CA ARG A 13 3.28 -7.38 9.87
C ARG A 13 3.69 -5.91 9.96
N ARG A 14 3.40 -5.26 11.10
CA ARG A 14 3.85 -3.88 11.35
C ARG A 14 5.38 -3.77 11.30
N ARG A 15 6.12 -4.69 11.92
CA ARG A 15 7.58 -4.72 11.83
C ARG A 15 8.06 -4.86 10.38
N ALA A 16 7.44 -5.73 9.59
CA ALA A 16 7.79 -5.89 8.18
C ALA A 16 7.58 -4.59 7.39
N LEU A 17 6.47 -3.88 7.62
CA LEU A 17 6.23 -2.57 7.00
C LEU A 17 7.25 -1.52 7.45
N THR A 18 7.61 -1.47 8.73
CA THR A 18 8.66 -0.56 9.22
C THR A 18 10.02 -0.85 8.58
N VAL A 19 10.36 -2.12 8.33
CA VAL A 19 11.58 -2.50 7.60
C VAL A 19 11.52 -2.00 6.15
N ALA A 20 10.39 -2.17 5.47
CA ALA A 20 10.21 -1.67 4.10
C ALA A 20 10.34 -0.13 4.02
N VAL A 21 9.71 0.60 4.94
CA VAL A 21 9.85 2.07 5.02
C VAL A 21 11.30 2.47 5.29
N SER A 22 12.00 1.77 6.20
CA SER A 22 13.40 2.06 6.51
C SER A 22 14.31 1.81 5.30
N ALA A 23 14.05 0.77 4.52
CA ALA A 23 14.76 0.49 3.27
C ALA A 23 14.54 1.62 2.25
N LEU A 24 13.29 2.07 2.05
CA LEU A 24 12.97 3.20 1.16
C LEU A 24 13.66 4.50 1.61
N CYS A 25 13.70 4.78 2.92
CA CYS A 25 14.46 5.92 3.45
C CYS A 25 15.96 5.77 3.16
N THR A 26 16.52 4.57 3.34
CA THR A 26 17.94 4.31 3.07
C THR A 26 18.26 4.51 1.57
N GLU A 27 17.41 4.00 0.69
CA GLU A 27 17.51 4.21 -0.76
C GLU A 27 17.37 5.69 -1.15
N GLY A 28 16.53 6.45 -0.41
CA GLY A 28 16.40 7.89 -0.54
C GLY A 28 17.61 8.69 0.00
N GLY A 29 18.63 8.03 0.56
CA GLY A 29 19.85 8.66 1.06
C GLY A 29 19.80 9.08 2.54
N PHE A 30 18.76 8.70 3.29
CA PHE A 30 18.67 9.00 4.72
C PHE A 30 19.54 8.01 5.53
N GLY A 31 20.53 8.53 6.25
CA GLY A 31 21.36 7.72 7.16
C GLY A 31 20.70 7.46 8.52
N THR A 32 19.77 8.34 8.93
CA THR A 32 18.98 8.22 10.16
C THR A 32 17.59 8.81 9.94
N ALA A 33 16.61 8.37 10.73
CA ALA A 33 15.26 8.91 10.74
C ALA A 33 14.71 8.94 12.17
N GLU A 34 13.87 9.92 12.46
CA GLU A 34 13.18 9.99 13.75
C GLU A 34 12.18 8.83 13.89
N LYS A 35 12.13 8.22 15.07
CA LYS A 35 11.20 7.12 15.36
C LYS A 35 9.74 7.49 15.06
N GLY A 36 9.30 8.69 15.44
CA GLY A 36 7.93 9.16 15.19
C GLY A 36 7.61 9.31 13.71
N ALA A 37 8.58 9.74 12.89
CA ALA A 37 8.44 9.82 11.44
C ALA A 37 8.34 8.42 10.81
N LEU A 38 9.19 7.47 11.21
CA LEU A 38 9.12 6.08 10.73
C LEU A 38 7.80 5.40 11.11
N GLU A 39 7.31 5.61 12.34
CA GLU A 39 6.01 5.09 12.78
C GLU A 39 4.88 5.69 11.94
N SER A 40 4.90 7.00 11.71
CA SER A 40 3.89 7.70 10.91
C SER A 40 3.89 7.23 9.45
N LEU A 41 5.06 7.11 8.83
CA LEU A 41 5.20 6.57 7.47
C LEU A 41 4.77 5.10 7.37
N THR A 42 5.01 4.30 8.42
CA THR A 42 4.52 2.91 8.50
C THR A 42 2.99 2.87 8.49
N GLU A 43 2.33 3.73 9.27
CA GLU A 43 0.86 3.83 9.28
C GLU A 43 0.31 4.33 7.94
N MET A 44 0.96 5.31 7.33
CA MET A 44 0.60 5.81 6.01
C MET A 44 0.71 4.73 4.94
N LEU A 45 1.80 3.94 4.94
CA LEU A 45 1.98 2.85 3.98
C LEU A 45 0.89 1.77 4.13
N GLN A 46 0.58 1.36 5.37
CA GLN A 46 -0.49 0.39 5.63
C GLN A 46 -1.85 0.93 5.17
N SER A 47 -2.13 2.20 5.48
CA SER A 47 -3.39 2.87 5.12
C SER A 47 -3.53 2.98 3.61
N TYR A 48 -2.44 3.34 2.92
CA TYR A 48 -2.39 3.45 1.47
C TYR A 48 -2.68 2.12 0.77
N ILE A 49 -2.04 1.02 1.20
CA ILE A 49 -2.30 -0.32 0.65
C ILE A 49 -3.77 -0.73 0.87
N THR A 50 -4.31 -0.42 2.04
CA THR A 50 -5.70 -0.73 2.40
C THR A 50 -6.68 0.04 1.52
N GLU A 51 -6.45 1.33 1.30
CA GLU A 51 -7.32 2.18 0.49
C GLU A 51 -7.26 1.81 -0.99
N MET A 52 -6.06 1.53 -1.52
CA MET A 52 -5.89 1.02 -2.88
C MET A 52 -6.66 -0.29 -3.10
N GLY A 53 -6.59 -1.22 -2.14
CA GLY A 53 -7.34 -2.48 -2.19
C GLY A 53 -8.85 -2.27 -2.11
N ARG A 54 -9.32 -1.33 -1.28
CA ARG A 54 -10.74 -0.95 -1.19
C ARG A 54 -11.24 -0.38 -2.52
N SER A 55 -10.51 0.56 -3.10
CA SER A 55 -10.86 1.17 -4.39
C SER A 55 -10.84 0.14 -5.54
N ALA A 56 -9.82 -0.71 -5.62
CA ALA A 56 -9.76 -1.78 -6.62
C ALA A 56 -10.92 -2.78 -6.49
N LYS A 57 -11.32 -3.12 -5.26
CA LYS A 57 -12.49 -3.95 -4.99
C LYS A 57 -13.78 -3.28 -5.50
N GLN A 58 -13.96 -1.98 -5.28
CA GLN A 58 -15.13 -1.25 -5.77
C GLN A 58 -15.24 -1.32 -7.31
N TYR A 59 -14.13 -1.16 -8.03
CA TYR A 59 -14.13 -1.31 -9.49
C TYR A 59 -14.45 -2.72 -9.96
N CYS A 60 -13.91 -3.73 -9.26
CA CYS A 60 -14.23 -5.13 -9.51
C CYS A 60 -15.73 -5.41 -9.31
N GLU A 61 -16.32 -4.92 -8.21
CA GLU A 61 -17.75 -5.08 -7.89
C GLU A 61 -18.64 -4.36 -8.91
N LEU A 62 -18.25 -3.17 -9.37
CA LEU A 62 -18.96 -2.43 -10.42
C LEU A 62 -18.99 -3.21 -11.75
N ALA A 63 -17.94 -3.96 -12.04
CA ALA A 63 -17.85 -4.84 -13.21
C ALA A 63 -18.60 -6.18 -13.03
N GLY A 64 -19.32 -6.37 -11.91
CA GLY A 64 -20.03 -7.62 -11.60
C GLY A 64 -19.12 -8.80 -11.25
N ARG A 65 -17.85 -8.55 -10.93
CA ARG A 65 -16.85 -9.55 -10.58
C ARG A 65 -16.54 -9.51 -9.08
N THR A 66 -16.02 -10.60 -8.56
CA THR A 66 -15.47 -10.68 -7.18
C THR A 66 -13.95 -10.72 -7.14
N GLU A 67 -13.31 -11.13 -8.23
CA GLU A 67 -11.85 -11.18 -8.36
C GLU A 67 -11.34 -9.96 -9.12
N PRO A 68 -10.53 -9.09 -8.47
CA PRO A 68 -9.94 -7.94 -9.13
C PRO A 68 -8.98 -8.34 -10.26
N MET A 69 -9.07 -7.64 -11.38
CA MET A 69 -8.14 -7.74 -12.50
C MET A 69 -7.09 -6.63 -12.41
N LEU A 70 -5.99 -6.78 -13.17
CA LEU A 70 -4.95 -5.73 -13.27
C LEU A 70 -5.53 -4.36 -13.66
N THR A 71 -6.59 -4.33 -14.49
CA THR A 71 -7.27 -3.11 -14.89
C THR A 71 -7.94 -2.39 -13.72
N ASP A 72 -8.53 -3.12 -12.77
CA ASP A 72 -9.19 -2.53 -11.60
C ASP A 72 -8.17 -1.86 -10.67
N VAL A 73 -7.01 -2.50 -10.50
CA VAL A 73 -5.89 -1.96 -9.74
C VAL A 73 -5.30 -0.74 -10.44
N THR A 74 -5.17 -0.77 -11.76
CA THR A 74 -4.66 0.34 -12.57
C THR A 74 -5.57 1.57 -12.46
N VAL A 75 -6.88 1.39 -12.61
CA VAL A 75 -7.86 2.47 -12.46
C VAL A 75 -7.86 3.00 -11.01
N SER A 76 -7.85 2.11 -10.01
CA SER A 76 -7.73 2.49 -8.59
C SER A 76 -6.51 3.39 -8.34
N LEU A 77 -5.34 3.03 -8.86
CA LEU A 77 -4.13 3.83 -8.70
C LEU A 77 -4.21 5.18 -9.41
N ILE A 78 -4.77 5.24 -10.63
CA ILE A 78 -4.97 6.49 -11.38
C ILE A 78 -5.89 7.44 -10.60
N GLU A 79 -6.98 6.94 -10.04
CA GLU A 79 -7.96 7.70 -9.27
C GLU A 79 -7.39 8.19 -7.93
N MET A 80 -6.47 7.43 -7.34
CA MET A 80 -5.66 7.88 -6.19
C MET A 80 -4.58 8.92 -6.57
N GLY A 81 -4.47 9.32 -7.84
CA GLY A 81 -3.55 10.34 -8.32
C GLY A 81 -2.18 9.82 -8.79
N ASN A 82 -2.01 8.50 -8.95
CA ASN A 82 -0.75 7.95 -9.44
C ASN A 82 -0.64 8.05 -10.97
N ASN A 83 0.54 8.44 -11.45
CA ASN A 83 0.78 8.63 -12.86
C ASN A 83 1.23 7.33 -13.57
N LEU A 84 0.31 6.36 -13.71
CA LEU A 84 0.60 5.10 -14.42
C LEU A 84 0.52 5.24 -15.95
N LEU A 85 -0.32 6.15 -16.46
CA LEU A 85 -0.54 6.30 -17.90
C LEU A 85 0.73 6.71 -18.65
N LEU A 86 1.64 7.45 -18.01
CA LEU A 86 2.94 7.78 -18.60
C LEU A 86 3.82 6.55 -18.84
N TYR A 87 3.76 5.55 -17.95
CA TYR A 87 4.61 4.36 -18.03
C TYR A 87 4.06 3.28 -18.97
N LEU A 88 2.77 3.31 -19.28
CA LEU A 88 2.14 2.38 -20.22
C LEU A 88 2.24 2.84 -21.69
N GLY A 89 2.91 3.96 -21.97
CA GLY A 89 3.05 4.49 -23.33
C GLY A 89 1.73 4.97 -23.96
N LEU A 90 0.67 5.11 -23.15
CA LEU A 90 -0.67 5.50 -23.58
C LEU A 90 -0.87 7.01 -23.37
N LYS A 91 -0.04 7.83 -24.03
CA LYS A 91 -0.34 9.26 -24.22
C LYS A 91 -0.81 9.50 -25.65
N TYR A 92 -2.01 10.06 -25.78
CA TYR A 92 -2.32 11.08 -26.78
C TYR A 92 -1.97 12.45 -26.19
#